data_AF-A0A7I4XUZ0-F1
#
_entry.id   AF-A0A7I4XUZ0-F1
#
_cell.length_a   1.000
_cell.length_b   1.000
_cell.length_c   1.000
_cell.angle_alpha   90.00
_cell.angle_beta   90.00
_cell.angle_gamma   90.00
#
_symmetry.space_group_name_H-M   'P 1'
#
loop_
_entity.id
_entity.type
_entity.pdbx_description
1 polymer ?
#
loop_
_entity_poly.entity_id
_entity_poly.type
_entity_poly.pdbx_seq_one_letter_code
_entity_poly.pdbx_strand_id
1 'polypeptide(L)'
;MSRPTGPTTRSQTRASRVIEELSPAQELSQVPVIHPKFTEELRATLEDLGDTDTVLGRDAKELRDATTAAVTEAWRDARYSTSSLARQISDNNVSLLNQLNDSFAAVGDRFQTLPTVVSCMPEGTFPKLA
;
A
#
# COMPACT_ATOMS: atom_id res chain seq x y z
N MET A 1 12.93 35.73 -21.33
CA MET A 1 11.90 35.24 -20.39
C MET A 1 12.41 33.92 -19.82
N SER A 2 12.88 33.90 -18.57
CA SER A 2 13.54 32.74 -17.96
C SER A 2 12.63 32.15 -16.88
N ARG A 3 12.31 30.85 -16.96
CA ARG A 3 11.55 30.11 -15.94
C ARG A 3 12.54 29.47 -14.95
N PRO A 4 12.35 29.60 -13.62
CA PRO A 4 13.14 28.83 -12.66
C PRO A 4 12.57 27.41 -12.54
N THR A 5 13.38 26.40 -12.83
CA THR A 5 13.09 25.00 -12.55
C THR A 5 13.40 24.70 -11.09
N GLY A 6 12.37 24.36 -10.30
CA GLY A 6 12.52 23.88 -8.94
C GLY A 6 13.22 22.50 -8.87
N PRO A 7 13.73 22.10 -7.69
CA PRO A 7 14.40 20.82 -7.53
C PRO A 7 13.42 19.66 -7.73
N THR A 8 13.78 18.74 -8.64
CA THR A 8 13.03 17.51 -8.93
C THR A 8 13.56 16.36 -8.08
N THR A 9 12.74 15.82 -7.17
CA THR A 9 13.07 14.61 -6.42
C THR A 9 12.78 13.38 -7.30
N ARG A 10 13.84 12.72 -7.79
CA ARG A 10 13.75 11.46 -8.54
C ARG A 10 14.14 10.30 -7.63
N SER A 11 13.16 9.56 -7.12
CA SER A 11 13.40 8.33 -6.37
C SER A 11 13.95 7.25 -7.31
N GLN A 12 15.14 6.73 -7.00
CA GLN A 12 15.78 5.62 -7.73
C GLN A 12 15.34 4.29 -7.12
N THR A 13 14.78 3.39 -7.93
CA THR A 13 14.69 1.97 -7.58
C THR A 13 16.05 1.34 -7.87
N ARG A 14 16.77 0.95 -6.82
CA ARG A 14 18.04 0.21 -6.94
C ARG A 14 17.74 -1.22 -7.36
N ALA A 15 17.72 -1.46 -8.67
CA ALA A 15 17.97 -2.79 -9.22
C ALA A 15 19.48 -3.04 -9.13
N SER A 16 19.92 -3.87 -8.19
CA SER A 16 21.29 -4.41 -8.21
C SER A 16 21.31 -5.74 -8.95
N ARG A 17 22.36 -5.86 -9.75
CA ARG A 17 22.51 -6.65 -10.96
C ARG A 17 23.24 -7.95 -10.63
N VAL A 18 22.74 -9.03 -11.24
CA VAL A 18 23.41 -10.21 -11.85
C VAL A 18 24.81 -10.57 -11.40
N ILE A 19 25.01 -11.86 -11.09
CA ILE A 19 26.08 -12.82 -11.47
C ILE A 19 25.60 -14.15 -10.81
N GLU A 20 25.51 -15.33 -11.42
CA GLU A 20 26.25 -15.98 -12.50
C GLU A 20 25.42 -17.14 -13.07
N GLU A 21 25.70 -17.50 -14.31
CA GLU A 21 25.06 -18.53 -15.13
C GLU A 21 25.36 -19.95 -14.60
N LEU A 22 24.37 -20.66 -14.04
CA LEU A 22 24.43 -22.10 -13.75
C LEU A 22 23.06 -22.78 -14.01
N SER A 23 22.99 -23.49 -15.13
CA SER A 23 22.09 -24.61 -15.54
C SER A 23 20.56 -24.57 -15.19
N PRO A 24 19.63 -24.53 -16.17
CA PRO A 24 18.22 -24.24 -15.95
C PRO A 24 17.32 -25.39 -15.42
N ALA A 25 17.83 -26.40 -14.71
CA ALA A 25 17.05 -27.62 -14.46
C ALA A 25 16.67 -27.96 -13.00
N GLN A 26 17.18 -27.30 -11.95
CA GLN A 26 17.06 -27.90 -10.59
C GLN A 26 16.69 -27.01 -9.39
N GLU A 27 16.24 -25.76 -9.56
CA GLU A 27 15.81 -24.90 -8.43
C GLU A 27 14.31 -24.53 -8.44
N LEU A 28 13.43 -25.48 -8.74
CA LEU A 28 12.03 -25.43 -8.27
C LEU A 28 11.87 -26.40 -7.10
N SER A 29 12.64 -26.19 -6.03
CA SER A 29 12.41 -26.92 -4.78
C SER A 29 12.12 -25.94 -3.65
N GLN A 30 10.83 -25.85 -3.33
CA GLN A 30 10.27 -25.48 -2.03
C GLN A 30 10.30 -23.99 -1.67
N VAL A 31 9.58 -23.17 -2.44
CA VAL A 31 8.74 -22.14 -1.78
C VAL A 31 7.58 -22.92 -1.15
N PRO A 32 7.30 -22.78 0.17
CA PRO A 32 6.10 -23.37 0.74
C PRO A 32 4.91 -22.83 -0.05
N VAL A 33 4.20 -23.70 -0.77
CA VAL A 33 2.96 -23.32 -1.41
C VAL A 33 1.97 -23.08 -0.28
N ILE A 34 1.80 -21.82 0.12
CA ILE A 34 0.80 -21.45 1.12
C ILE A 34 -0.54 -21.54 0.41
N HIS A 35 -1.18 -22.69 0.54
CA HIS A 35 -2.53 -22.88 0.07
C HIS A 35 -3.47 -22.05 0.96
N PRO A 36 -4.31 -21.20 0.36
CA PRO A 36 -5.29 -20.47 1.14
C PRO A 36 -6.29 -21.45 1.75
N LYS A 37 -6.60 -21.27 3.03
CA LYS A 37 -7.46 -22.20 3.80
C LYS A 37 -8.81 -22.49 3.15
N PHE A 38 -9.35 -21.55 2.38
CA PHE A 38 -10.61 -21.72 1.66
C PHE A 38 -10.56 -22.77 0.52
N THR A 39 -9.37 -23.22 0.15
CA THR A 39 -9.18 -24.27 -0.88
C THR A 39 -9.01 -25.67 -0.29
N GLU A 40 -8.95 -25.82 1.04
CA GLU A 40 -8.68 -27.13 1.67
C GLU A 40 -9.76 -28.17 1.36
N GLU A 41 -11.03 -27.78 1.44
CA GLU A 41 -12.15 -28.69 1.14
C GLU A 41 -12.14 -29.10 -0.34
N LEU A 42 -11.96 -28.12 -1.24
CA LEU A 42 -11.83 -28.39 -2.67
C LEU A 42 -10.63 -29.30 -2.99
N ARG A 43 -9.49 -29.07 -2.34
CA ARG A 43 -8.31 -29.91 -2.50
C ARG A 43 -8.58 -31.34 -2.03
N ALA A 44 -9.21 -31.50 -0.88
CA ALA A 44 -9.58 -32.83 -0.38
C ALA A 44 -10.53 -33.56 -1.33
N THR A 45 -11.53 -32.86 -1.90
CA THR A 45 -12.43 -33.46 -2.90
C THR A 45 -11.71 -33.84 -4.20
N LEU A 46 -10.73 -33.04 -4.62
CA LEU A 46 -9.90 -33.35 -5.80
C LEU A 46 -8.89 -34.47 -5.54
N GLU A 47 -8.39 -34.61 -4.32
CA GLU A 47 -7.48 -35.71 -3.94
C GLU A 47 -8.21 -37.06 -3.85
N ASP A 48 -9.50 -37.05 -3.48
CA ASP A 48 -10.34 -38.25 -3.46
C ASP A 48 -10.76 -38.69 -4.88
N LEU A 49 -10.88 -37.74 -5.80
CA LEU A 49 -11.25 -37.99 -7.20
C LEU A 49 -9.97 -38.15 -8.06
N GLY A 50 -9.48 -39.38 -8.20
CA GLY A 50 -8.29 -39.64 -9.01
C GLY A 50 -8.47 -39.20 -10.47
N ASP A 51 -7.39 -38.74 -11.13
CA ASP A 51 -7.43 -38.19 -12.49
C ASP A 51 -8.01 -39.16 -13.55
N THR A 52 -7.96 -40.47 -13.29
CA THR A 52 -8.44 -41.53 -14.19
C THR A 52 -9.77 -42.14 -13.75
N ASP A 53 -10.35 -41.66 -12.66
CA ASP A 53 -11.56 -42.26 -12.09
C ASP A 53 -12.80 -41.91 -12.90
N THR A 54 -13.74 -42.86 -12.95
CA THR A 54 -15.03 -42.61 -13.58
C THR A 54 -15.89 -41.80 -12.62
N VAL A 55 -16.05 -40.51 -12.92
CA VAL A 55 -16.81 -39.57 -12.09
C VAL A 55 -18.28 -39.95 -12.05
N LEU A 56 -18.80 -40.27 -10.87
CA LEU A 56 -20.23 -40.49 -10.65
C LEU A 56 -20.94 -39.15 -10.42
N GLY A 57 -22.26 -39.13 -10.62
CA GLY A 57 -23.05 -37.91 -10.42
C GLY A 57 -22.97 -37.35 -9.00
N ARG A 58 -22.65 -38.19 -8.01
CA ARG A 58 -22.40 -37.77 -6.63
C ARG A 58 -21.09 -36.99 -6.52
N ASP A 59 -20.02 -37.53 -7.06
CA ASP A 59 -18.67 -36.93 -6.97
C ASP A 59 -18.64 -35.60 -7.72
N ALA A 60 -19.29 -35.52 -8.89
CA ALA A 60 -19.46 -34.26 -9.62
C ALA A 60 -20.22 -33.19 -8.81
N LYS A 61 -21.19 -33.61 -7.99
CA LYS A 61 -21.93 -32.71 -7.11
C LYS A 61 -21.05 -32.23 -5.96
N GLU A 62 -20.33 -33.12 -5.31
CA GLU A 62 -19.43 -32.79 -4.19
C GLU A 62 -18.33 -31.82 -4.67
N LEU A 63 -17.72 -32.08 -5.83
CA LEU A 63 -16.72 -31.19 -6.44
C LEU A 63 -17.29 -29.79 -6.74
N ARG A 64 -18.50 -29.72 -7.29
CA ARG A 64 -19.17 -28.44 -7.58
C ARG A 64 -19.46 -27.66 -6.31
N ASP A 65 -19.97 -28.33 -5.28
CA ASP A 65 -20.36 -27.69 -4.03
C ASP A 65 -19.10 -27.19 -3.29
N ALA A 66 -18.03 -27.98 -3.24
CA ALA A 66 -16.72 -27.58 -2.70
C ALA A 66 -16.08 -26.41 -3.49
N THR A 67 -16.17 -26.44 -4.83
CA THR A 67 -15.69 -25.33 -5.68
C THR A 67 -16.47 -24.04 -5.41
N THR A 68 -17.79 -24.15 -5.27
CA THR A 68 -18.66 -23.00 -5.00
C THR A 68 -18.34 -22.40 -3.64
N ALA A 69 -18.11 -23.23 -2.63
CA ALA A 69 -17.70 -22.79 -1.30
C ALA A 69 -16.36 -22.05 -1.34
N ALA A 70 -15.34 -22.64 -1.99
CA ALA A 70 -14.01 -22.04 -2.12
C ALA A 70 -14.04 -20.67 -2.81
N VAL A 71 -14.76 -20.55 -3.94
CA VAL A 71 -14.89 -19.27 -4.68
C VAL A 71 -15.64 -18.24 -3.86
N THR A 72 -16.71 -18.63 -3.18
CA THR A 72 -17.51 -17.72 -2.35
C THR A 72 -16.68 -17.18 -1.20
N GLU A 73 -15.90 -18.03 -0.54
CA GLU A 73 -15.04 -17.62 0.55
C GLU A 73 -13.88 -16.73 0.07
N ALA A 74 -13.23 -17.07 -1.04
CA ALA A 74 -12.21 -16.23 -1.67
C ALA A 74 -12.73 -14.82 -1.98
N TRP A 75 -13.94 -14.74 -2.56
CA TRP A 75 -14.58 -13.46 -2.85
C TRP A 75 -14.90 -12.68 -1.58
N ARG A 76 -15.44 -13.33 -0.55
CA ARG A 76 -15.76 -12.72 0.74
C ARG A 76 -14.51 -12.15 1.40
N ASP A 77 -13.43 -12.93 1.43
CA ASP A 77 -12.16 -12.53 2.01
C ASP A 77 -11.55 -11.34 1.26
N ALA A 78 -11.48 -11.41 -0.06
CA ALA A 78 -10.98 -10.30 -0.89
C ALA A 78 -11.80 -9.02 -0.67
N ARG A 79 -13.13 -9.13 -0.61
CA ARG A 79 -14.03 -8.00 -0.34
C ARG A 79 -13.83 -7.43 1.06
N TYR A 80 -13.70 -8.28 2.07
CA TYR A 80 -13.45 -7.85 3.44
C TYR A 80 -12.09 -7.16 3.55
N SER A 81 -11.02 -7.77 3.04
CA SER A 81 -9.67 -7.22 3.03
C SER A 81 -9.61 -5.86 2.33
N THR A 82 -10.25 -5.74 1.16
CA THR A 82 -10.31 -4.47 0.41
C THR A 82 -11.05 -3.38 1.19
N SER A 83 -12.20 -3.71 1.78
CA SER A 83 -12.98 -2.74 2.56
C SER A 83 -12.27 -2.32 3.86
N SER A 84 -11.62 -3.27 4.52
CA SER A 84 -10.78 -3.00 5.69
C SER A 84 -9.62 -2.08 5.34
N LEU A 85 -8.90 -2.35 4.25
CA LEU A 85 -7.82 -1.50 3.78
C LEU A 85 -8.29 -0.08 3.43
N ALA A 86 -9.41 0.04 2.70
CA ALA A 86 -9.98 1.34 2.36
C ALA A 86 -10.34 2.14 3.62
N ARG A 87 -10.90 1.47 4.63
CA ARG A 87 -11.19 2.09 5.92
C ARG A 87 -9.91 2.54 6.64
N GLN A 88 -8.89 1.68 6.72
CA GLN A 88 -7.61 2.04 7.33
C GLN A 88 -6.97 3.25 6.65
N ILE A 89 -7.03 3.33 5.31
CA ILE A 89 -6.52 4.50 4.58
C ILE A 89 -7.30 5.76 4.97
N SER A 90 -8.63 5.69 5.02
CA SER A 90 -9.47 6.81 5.44
C SER A 90 -9.15 7.27 6.86
N ASP A 91 -9.10 6.33 7.80
CA ASP A 91 -8.83 6.61 9.21
C ASP A 91 -7.43 7.22 9.40
N ASN A 92 -6.42 6.69 8.69
CA ASN A 92 -5.07 7.25 8.69
C ASN A 92 -5.02 8.66 8.10
N ASN A 93 -5.73 8.93 6.99
CA ASN A 93 -5.78 10.27 6.40
C ASN A 93 -6.39 11.29 7.36
N VAL A 94 -7.48 10.93 8.05
CA VAL A 94 -8.08 11.79 9.08
C VAL A 94 -7.09 12.04 10.22
N SER A 95 -6.41 11.00 10.69
CA SER A 95 -5.40 11.13 11.76
C SER A 95 -4.27 12.08 11.35
N LEU A 96 -3.73 11.93 10.14
CA LEU A 96 -2.66 12.79 9.61
C LEU A 96 -3.11 14.24 9.47
N LEU A 97 -4.33 14.48 9.00
CA LEU A 97 -4.89 15.84 8.90
C LEU A 97 -5.03 16.50 10.27
N ASN A 98 -5.50 15.76 11.28
CA ASN A 98 -5.60 16.27 12.64
C ASN A 98 -4.22 16.63 13.19
N GLN A 99 -3.23 15.73 13.05
CA GLN A 99 -1.86 15.99 13.50
C GLN A 99 -1.22 17.21 12.81
N LEU A 100 -1.51 17.40 11.51
CA LEU A 100 -1.04 18.55 10.76
C LEU A 100 -1.70 19.85 11.27
N ASN A 101 -3.00 19.81 11.53
CA ASN A 101 -3.73 20.94 12.07
C ASN A 101 -3.21 21.34 13.46
N ASP A 102 -2.98 20.35 14.34
CA ASP A 102 -2.41 20.57 15.67
C ASP A 102 -1.00 21.17 15.58
N SER A 103 -0.19 20.71 14.63
CA SER A 103 1.14 21.25 14.38
C SER A 103 1.09 22.71 13.92
N PHE A 104 0.14 23.08 13.05
CA PHE A 104 -0.03 24.47 12.62
C PHE A 104 -0.57 25.37 13.73
N ALA A 105 -1.51 24.88 14.54
CA ALA A 105 -1.99 25.59 15.72
C ALA A 105 -0.82 25.90 16.67
N ALA A 106 0.01 24.92 16.98
CA ALA A 106 1.20 25.10 17.82
C ALA A 106 2.20 26.12 17.23
N VAL A 107 2.40 26.14 15.91
CA VAL A 107 3.23 27.17 15.26
C VAL A 107 2.58 28.55 15.35
N GLY A 108 1.26 28.65 15.17
CA GLY A 108 0.50 29.88 15.32
C GLY A 108 0.64 30.49 16.72
N ASP A 109 0.49 29.66 17.75
CA ASP A 109 0.66 30.08 19.15
C ASP A 109 2.09 30.57 19.43
N ARG A 110 3.08 29.87 18.87
CA ARG A 110 4.48 30.32 18.94
C ARG A 110 4.70 31.66 18.25
N PHE A 111 4.05 31.91 17.12
CA PHE A 111 4.18 33.19 16.42
C PHE A 111 3.55 34.35 17.21
N GLN A 112 2.43 34.10 17.90
CA GLN A 112 1.79 35.10 18.76
C GLN A 112 2.62 35.45 20.01
N THR A 113 3.49 34.54 20.45
CA THR A 113 4.39 34.76 21.59
C THR A 113 5.74 35.36 21.21
N LEU A 114 6.06 35.46 19.91
CA LEU A 114 7.26 36.16 19.47
C LEU A 114 7.09 37.67 19.67
N PRO A 115 8.10 38.36 20.25
CA PRO A 115 8.03 39.81 20.42
C PRO A 115 7.97 40.50 19.07
N THR A 116 6.97 41.37 18.88
CA THR A 116 6.90 42.27 17.72
C THR A 116 8.11 43.18 17.73
N VAL A 117 9.07 42.93 16.83
CA VAL A 117 10.21 43.82 16.65
C VAL A 117 9.69 45.07 15.93
N VAL A 118 9.58 46.19 16.65
CA VAL A 118 9.38 47.49 16.03
C VAL A 118 10.57 47.73 15.11
N SER A 119 10.31 47.84 13.81
CA SER A 119 11.33 48.27 12.86
C SER A 119 11.76 49.69 13.24
N CYS A 120 12.90 49.81 13.90
CA CYS A 120 13.60 51.07 14.04
C CYS A 120 14.15 51.45 12.66
N MET A 121 13.27 51.93 11.77
CA MET A 121 13.73 52.77 10.68
C MET A 121 14.43 53.96 11.34
N PRO A 122 15.73 54.20 11.12
CA PRO A 122 16.27 55.51 11.42
C PRO A 122 15.49 56.49 10.54
N GLU A 123 14.96 57.56 11.15
CA GLU A 123 14.51 58.77 10.46
C GLU A 123 15.69 59.31 9.63
N GLY A 124 15.91 58.70 8.48
CA GLY A 124 16.91 59.07 7.51
C GLY A 124 16.37 60.28 6.79
N THR A 125 16.79 61.46 7.22
CA THR A 125 16.59 62.71 6.51
C THR A 125 17.04 62.49 5.06
N PHE A 126 16.09 62.52 4.11
CA PHE A 126 16.43 62.43 2.69
C PHE A 126 17.36 63.60 2.33
N PRO A 127 18.59 63.35 1.80
CA PRO A 127 19.43 64.45 1.37
C PRO A 127 18.78 65.14 0.18
N LYS A 128 18.54 66.44 0.31
CA LYS A 128 18.02 67.29 -0.74
C LYS A 128 19.09 67.39 -1.83
N LEU A 129 18.82 66.82 -3.00
CA LEU A 129 19.66 67.01 -4.18
C LEU A 129 19.54 68.48 -4.61
N ALA A 130 20.68 69.16 -4.67
CA ALA A 130 20.82 70.50 -5.21
C ALA A 130 20.79 70.48 -6.74
#